data_AF-A0A351TGA9-F1
#
_entry.id   AF-A0A351TGA9-F1
#
_cell.length_a   1.000
_cell.length_b   1.000
_cell.length_c   1.000
_cell.angle_alpha   90.00
_cell.angle_beta   90.00
_cell.angle_gamma   90.00
#
_symmetry.space_group_name_H-M   'P 1'
#
loop_
_entity.id
_entity.type
_entity.pdbx_description
1 polymer ?
#
loop_
_entity_poly.entity_id
_entity_poly.type
_entity_poly.pdbx_seq_one_letter_code
_entity_poly.pdbx_strand_id
1 'polypeptide(L)' 'MIAYFTKEYLKTEILDRSLAIIIKESLLCREKSDYDDFYVAGRTEAEEQFKSAKHFVQQVENYVNSQSYLT' A
#
# COMPACT_ATOMS: atom_id res chain seq x y z
N MET A 1 4.01 8.90 -9.25
CA MET A 1 2.85 8.63 -8.36
C MET A 1 3.29 8.20 -6.96
N ILE A 2 3.96 7.04 -6.78
CA ILE A 2 4.38 6.55 -5.44
C ILE A 2 5.27 7.56 -4.70
N ALA A 3 6.33 8.07 -5.35
CA ALA A 3 7.24 9.03 -4.71
C ALA A 3 6.53 10.32 -4.24
N TYR A 4 5.55 10.78 -5.01
CA TYR A 4 4.70 11.91 -4.64
C TYR A 4 3.84 11.56 -3.43
N PHE A 5 3.13 10.43 -3.45
CA PHE A 5 2.33 9.98 -2.32
C PHE A 5 3.15 9.86 -1.02
N THR A 6 4.33 9.24 -1.09
CA THR A 6 5.26 9.15 0.05
C THR A 6 5.66 10.53 0.56
N LYS A 7 5.99 11.46 -0.35
CA LYS A 7 6.40 12.82 0.03
C LYS A 7 5.26 13.59 0.69
N GLU A 8 4.07 13.57 0.10
CA GLU A 8 2.97 14.46 0.50
C GLU A 8 2.12 13.91 1.64
N TYR A 9 2.04 12.58 1.83
CA TYR A 9 1.17 11.98 2.84
C TYR A 9 1.91 11.22 3.94
N LEU A 10 3.04 10.57 3.64
CA LEU A 10 3.76 9.75 4.63
C LEU A 10 4.86 10.55 5.33
N LYS A 11 5.68 11.31 4.59
CA LYS A 11 6.74 12.15 5.19
C LYS A 11 6.20 13.33 5.99
N THR A 12 5.00 13.81 5.64
CA THR A 12 4.26 14.86 6.34
C THR A 12 3.46 14.31 7.52
N GLU A 13 3.46 12.98 7.74
CA GLU A 13 2.74 12.30 8.83
C GLU A 13 1.21 12.47 8.79
N ILE A 14 0.65 12.82 7.64
CA ILE A 14 -0.80 12.83 7.40
C ILE A 14 -1.36 11.40 7.46
N LEU A 15 -0.60 10.44 6.94
CA LEU A 15 -0.86 9.01 7.02
C LEU A 15 0.33 8.32 7.69
N ASP A 16 0.07 7.20 8.37
CA ASP A 16 1.10 6.46 9.12
C ASP A 16 2.24 5.99 8.20
N ARG A 17 3.49 6.25 8.63
CA ARG A 17 4.70 5.90 7.85
C ARG A 17 4.85 4.40 7.59
N SER A 18 4.26 3.54 8.43
CA SER A 18 4.25 2.08 8.24
C SER A 18 3.60 1.66 6.92
N LEU A 19 2.69 2.46 6.36
CA LEU A 19 2.12 2.21 5.04
C LEU A 19 3.18 2.19 3.91
N ALA A 20 4.35 2.79 4.11
CA ALA A 20 5.46 2.70 3.17
C ALA A 20 5.98 1.26 3.01
N ILE A 21 5.88 0.43 4.05
CA ILE A 21 6.29 -0.97 4.01
C ILE A 21 5.38 -1.74 3.04
N ILE A 22 4.07 -1.55 3.16
CA ILE A 22 3.07 -2.17 2.27
C ILE A 22 3.31 -1.77 0.82
N ILE A 23 3.54 -0.48 0.53
CA ILE A 23 3.85 0.00 -0.82
C ILE A 23 5.08 -0.71 -1.38
N LYS A 24 6.15 -0.82 -0.58
CA LYS A 24 7.40 -1.45 -0.99
C LYS A 24 7.22 -2.95 -1.26
N GLU A 25 6.52 -3.65 -0.39
CA GLU A 25 6.27 -5.09 -0.51
C GLU A 25 5.36 -5.41 -1.70
N SER A 26 4.29 -4.63 -1.90
CA SER A 26 3.42 -4.79 -3.07
C SER A 26 4.15 -4.46 -4.38
N LEU A 27 5.04 -3.46 -4.39
CA LEU A 27 5.87 -3.16 -5.56
C LEU A 27 6.81 -4.34 -5.90
N LEU A 28 7.52 -4.86 -4.89
CA LEU A 28 8.43 -6.00 -5.07
C LEU A 28 7.68 -7.25 -5.54
N CYS A 29 6.52 -7.52 -4.94
CA CYS A 29 5.68 -8.65 -5.32
C CYS A 29 5.22 -8.53 -6.77
N ARG A 30 4.75 -7.35 -7.20
CA ARG A 30 4.37 -7.10 -8.59
C ARG A 30 5.55 -7.25 -9.54
N GLU A 31 6.71 -6.70 -9.19
CA GLU A 31 7.91 -6.81 -10.03
C GLU A 31 8.33 -8.25 -10.22
N LYS A 32 8.31 -9.06 -9.15
CA LYS A 32 8.59 -10.50 -9.27
C LYS A 32 7.50 -11.23 -10.04
N SER A 33 6.22 -10.97 -9.74
CA SER A 33 5.14 -11.69 -10.39
C SER A 33 5.03 -11.44 -11.89
N ASP A 34 5.36 -10.23 -12.32
CA ASP A 34 5.20 -9.82 -13.71
C ASP A 34 6.42 -10.14 -14.57
N TYR A 35 7.62 -10.22 -13.98
CA TYR A 35 8.89 -10.27 -14.74
C TYR A 35 9.84 -11.41 -14.37
N ASP A 36 9.62 -12.16 -13.30
CA ASP A 36 10.44 -13.33 -12.96
C ASP A 36 9.81 -14.60 -13.55
N ASP A 37 10.47 -15.18 -14.55
CA ASP A 37 10.02 -16.36 -15.29
C ASP A 37 9.74 -17.59 -14.40
N PHE A 38 10.33 -17.65 -13.21
CA PHE A 38 10.17 -18.75 -12.26
C PHE A 38 9.30 -18.40 -11.06
N TYR A 39 8.67 -17.23 -11.04
CA TYR A 39 7.81 -16.84 -9.94
C TYR A 39 6.55 -17.71 -9.87
N VAL A 40 6.25 -18.18 -8.67
CA VAL A 40 5.02 -18.93 -8.36
C VAL A 40 4.30 -18.23 -7.23
N ALA A 41 3.15 -17.64 -7.53
CA ALA A 41 2.30 -16.99 -6.54
C ALA A 41 1.74 -18.03 -5.55
N GLY A 42 2.20 -17.96 -4.30
CA GLY A 42 1.74 -18.83 -3.24
C GLY A 42 0.44 -18.33 -2.61
N ARG A 43 -0.40 -19.26 -2.09
CA ARG A 43 -1.63 -18.89 -1.37
C ARG A 43 -1.35 -17.97 -0.18
N THR A 44 -0.35 -18.29 0.64
CA THR A 44 -0.01 -17.50 1.83
C THR A 44 0.42 -16.08 1.45
N GLU A 45 1.27 -15.93 0.44
CA GLU A 45 1.69 -14.63 -0.08
C GLU A 45 0.50 -13.81 -0.60
N ALA A 46 -0.42 -14.45 -1.34
CA ALA A 46 -1.63 -13.80 -1.82
C ALA A 46 -2.55 -13.35 -0.67
N GLU A 47 -2.72 -14.17 0.37
CA GLU A 47 -3.51 -13.82 1.57
C GLU A 47 -2.88 -12.65 2.34
N GLU A 48 -1.55 -12.61 2.45
CA GLU A 48 -0.82 -11.51 3.08
C GLU A 48 -0.94 -10.21 2.26
N GLN A 49 -0.73 -10.26 0.94
CA GLN A 49 -0.93 -9.11 0.05
C GLN A 49 -2.34 -8.56 0.15
N PHE A 50 -3.35 -9.44 0.19
CA PHE A 50 -4.75 -9.02 0.33
C PHE A 50 -5.04 -8.36 1.68
N LYS A 51 -4.49 -8.89 2.77
CA LYS A 51 -4.61 -8.29 4.11
C LYS A 51 -3.96 -6.91 4.14
N SER A 52 -2.75 -6.77 3.61
CA SER A 52 -2.02 -5.51 3.53
C SER A 52 -2.77 -4.48 2.66
N ALA A 53 -3.30 -4.90 1.52
CA ALA A 53 -4.10 -4.05 0.64
C ALA A 53 -5.37 -3.54 1.35
N LYS A 54 -6.11 -4.41 2.03
CA LYS A 54 -7.28 -4.02 2.83
C LYS A 54 -6.92 -2.99 3.90
N HIS A 55 -5.84 -3.22 4.64
CA HIS A 55 -5.40 -2.27 5.65
C HIS A 55 -5.03 -0.92 5.04
N PHE A 56 -4.26 -0.91 3.95
CA PHE A 56 -3.85 0.30 3.26
C PHE A 56 -5.05 1.12 2.77
N VAL A 57 -6.00 0.47 2.07
CA VAL A 57 -7.21 1.12 1.58
C VAL A 57 -8.02 1.69 2.73
N GLN A 58 -8.20 0.94 3.82
CA GLN A 58 -8.93 1.43 4.99
C GLN A 58 -8.31 2.69 5.59
N GLN A 59 -6.97 2.77 5.70
CA GLN A 59 -6.30 3.98 6.22
C GLN A 59 -6.53 5.19 5.31
N VAL A 60 -6.43 5.00 3.99
CA VAL A 60 -6.67 6.07 3.02
C VAL A 60 -8.14 6.51 3.05
N GLU A 61 -9.09 5.57 3.09
CA GLU A 61 -10.52 5.87 3.19
C GLU A 61 -10.85 6.63 4.47
N ASN A 62 -10.29 6.22 5.62
CA ASN A 62 -10.47 6.93 6.89
C ASN A 62 -9.99 8.37 6.79
N TYR A 63 -8.81 8.59 6.19
CA TYR A 63 -8.29 9.92 5.96
C TYR A 63 -9.21 10.74 5.05
N VAL A 64 -9.57 10.23 3.87
CA VAL A 64 -10.44 10.94 2.92
C VAL A 64 -11.78 11.29 3.54
N ASN A 65 -12.42 10.34 4.24
CA ASN A 65 -13.68 10.56 4.92
C ASN A 65 -13.54 11.62 6.02
N SER A 66 -12.46 11.61 6.80
CA SER A 66 -12.21 12.66 7.82
C SER A 66 -12.15 14.07 7.23
N GLN A 67 -11.67 14.21 5.99
CA GLN A 67 -11.63 15.50 5.28
C GLN A 67 -13.00 15.89 4.75
N SER A 68 -13.83 14.92 4.33
CA SER A 68 -15.20 15.17 3.87
C SER A 68 -16.15 15.66 4.96
N TYR A 69 -15.92 15.32 6.24
CA TYR A 69 -16.70 15.85 7.37
C TYR A 69 -16.28 17.26 7.82
N LEU A 70 -15.23 17.83 7.21
CA LEU A 70 -14.75 19.19 7.48
C LEU A 70 -15.26 20.22 6.46
N THR A 71 -16.14 19.82 5.54
CA THR A 71 -16.79 20.67 4.52
C THR A 71 -18.29 20.71 4.78
#